data_AF-A0A7Y8KET6-F1
#
_entry.id   AF-A0A7Y8KET6-F1
#
_cell.length_a   1.000
_cell.length_b   1.000
_cell.length_c   1.000
_cell.angle_alpha   90.00
_cell.angle_beta   90.00
_cell.angle_gamma   90.00
#
_symmetry.space_group_name_H-M   'P 1'
#
loop_
_entity.id
_entity.type
_entity.pdbx_description
1 polymer ?
#
loop_
_entity_poly.entity_id
_entity_poly.type
_entity_poly.pdbx_seq_one_letter_code
_entity_poly.pdbx_strand_id
1 'polypeptide(L)'
;LGPQPGGLVAVVALVSLGQGVAVVPASMVGHVGLPGVVYRTIHQDDAALSWLSLIHRRFEKAPAVARYIQQVKQSAGAARNRPGA
;
A
#
# COMPACT_ATOMS: atom_id res chain seq x y z
N LEU A 1 -15.85 20.48 1.07
CA LEU A 1 -14.78 19.56 0.63
C LEU A 1 -13.54 20.42 0.46
N GLY A 2 -12.57 20.33 1.38
CA GLY A 2 -11.36 21.14 1.34
C GLY A 2 -10.46 20.82 0.13
N PRO A 3 -9.34 21.53 -0.04
CA PRO A 3 -8.37 21.23 -1.10
C PRO A 3 -8.02 19.75 -1.05
N GLN A 4 -8.25 19.05 -2.15
CA GLN A 4 -7.96 17.63 -2.25
C GLN A 4 -6.44 17.53 -2.41
N PRO A 5 -5.70 17.07 -1.38
CA PRO A 5 -4.26 16.93 -1.51
C PRO A 5 -3.98 16.00 -2.68
N GLY A 6 -2.88 16.27 -3.40
CA GLY A 6 -2.53 15.53 -4.61
C GLY A 6 -2.16 14.06 -4.34
N GLY A 7 -1.39 13.46 -5.24
CA GLY A 7 -0.91 12.09 -5.05
C GLY A 7 -0.12 11.89 -3.75
N LEU A 8 0.17 10.63 -3.41
CA LEU A 8 0.78 10.24 -2.14
C LEU A 8 2.00 11.07 -1.74
N VAL A 9 2.86 11.43 -2.69
CA VAL A 9 4.05 12.27 -2.46
C VAL A 9 3.68 13.63 -1.86
N ALA A 10 2.65 14.29 -2.39
CA ALA A 10 2.18 15.58 -1.89
C ALA A 10 1.64 15.46 -0.47
N VAL A 11 0.93 14.37 -0.17
CA VAL A 11 0.42 14.09 1.18
C VAL A 11 1.56 13.93 2.17
N VAL A 12 2.58 13.11 1.87
CA VAL A 12 3.70 12.90 2.81
C VAL A 12 4.51 14.19 3.00
N ALA A 13 4.71 14.99 1.94
CA ALA A 13 5.40 16.27 2.03
C ALA A 13 4.64 17.28 2.92
N LEU A 14 3.32 17.35 2.80
CA LEU A 14 2.50 18.19 3.68
C LEU A 14 2.60 17.75 5.14
N VAL A 15 2.55 16.45 5.40
CA VAL A 15 2.75 15.90 6.75
C VAL A 15 4.14 16.22 7.29
N SER A 16 5.20 16.12 6.48
CA SER A 16 6.56 16.49 6.93
C SER A 16 6.73 17.98 7.20
N LEU A 17 5.93 18.83 6.56
CA LEU A 17 5.83 20.27 6.84
C LEU A 17 4.88 20.59 8.02
N GLY A 18 4.44 19.57 8.77
CA GLY A 18 3.56 19.72 9.92
C GLY A 18 2.12 20.10 9.56
N GLN A 19 1.71 19.96 8.30
CA GLN A 19 0.35 20.29 7.82
C GLN A 19 -0.64 19.14 8.08
N GLY A 20 -0.71 18.69 9.34
CA GLY A 20 -1.66 17.66 9.80
C GLY A 20 -1.14 16.22 9.72
N VAL A 21 -2.07 15.27 9.68
CA VAL A 21 -1.82 13.82 9.68
C VAL A 21 -2.58 13.15 8.53
N ALA A 22 -2.08 12.00 8.07
CA ALA A 22 -2.71 11.22 7.00
C ALA A 22 -2.81 9.74 7.37
N VAL A 23 -3.90 9.10 6.93
CA VAL A 23 -4.05 7.64 6.94
C VAL A 23 -3.38 7.10 5.69
N VAL A 24 -2.50 6.11 5.86
CA VAL A 24 -1.66 5.57 4.80
C VAL A 24 -1.74 4.05 4.73
N PRO A 25 -1.53 3.43 3.55
CA PRO A 25 -1.37 1.99 3.46
C PRO A 25 -0.15 1.52 4.25
N ALA A 26 -0.26 0.32 4.85
CA ALA A 26 0.84 -0.28 5.61
C ALA A 26 2.14 -0.45 4.79
N SER A 27 2.03 -0.61 3.46
CA SER A 27 3.18 -0.73 2.57
C SER A 27 4.11 0.48 2.56
N MET A 28 3.65 1.65 3.03
CA MET A 28 4.52 2.83 3.15
C MET A 28 5.50 2.73 4.31
N VAL A 29 5.11 2.05 5.39
CA VAL A 29 5.93 1.91 6.57
C VAL A 29 7.20 1.14 6.20
N GLY A 30 8.37 1.72 6.48
CA GLY A 30 9.68 1.15 6.14
C GLY A 30 10.14 1.31 4.69
N HIS A 31 9.28 1.83 3.79
CA HIS A 31 9.64 2.08 2.39
C HIS A 31 9.73 3.58 2.06
N VAL A 32 9.01 4.42 2.79
CA VAL A 32 9.04 5.87 2.63
C VAL A 32 9.35 6.51 3.97
N GLY A 33 10.36 7.37 4.01
CA GLY A 33 10.72 8.13 5.20
C GLY A 33 11.04 9.56 4.80
N LEU A 34 10.43 10.52 5.50
CA LEU A 34 10.79 11.93 5.43
C LEU A 34 11.18 12.41 6.84
N PRO A 35 12.10 13.38 6.95
CA PRO A 35 12.43 13.99 8.24
C PRO A 35 11.17 14.49 8.95
N GLY A 36 11.05 14.21 10.24
CA GLY A 36 9.92 14.65 11.07
C GLY A 36 8.62 13.87 10.88
N VAL A 37 8.56 12.88 9.98
CA VAL A 37 7.38 12.03 9.82
C VAL A 37 7.53 10.76 10.63
N VAL A 38 6.51 10.46 11.44
CA VAL A 38 6.41 9.21 12.20
C VAL A 38 5.16 8.44 11.78
N TYR A 39 5.28 7.12 11.68
CA TYR A 39 4.16 6.23 11.38
C TYR A 39 3.61 5.64 12.66
N ARG A 40 2.28 5.69 12.82
CA ARG A 40 1.57 5.10 13.97
C ARG A 40 0.54 4.09 13.49
N THR A 41 0.55 2.90 14.08
CA THR A 41 -0.43 1.85 13.81
C THR A 41 -1.82 2.30 14.28
N ILE A 42 -2.81 2.11 13.41
CA ILE A 42 -4.22 2.37 13.74
C ILE A 42 -4.81 1.06 14.26
N HIS A 43 -5.04 0.99 15.57
CA HIS A 43 -5.62 -0.17 16.24
C HIS A 43 -7.15 -0.02 16.27
N GLN A 44 -7.82 -0.38 15.19
CA GLN A 44 -9.27 -0.58 15.19
C GLN A 44 -9.55 -1.94 14.52
N ASP A 45 -10.49 -2.70 15.08
CA ASP A 45 -10.85 -4.04 14.58
C ASP A 45 -11.37 -4.00 13.12
N ASP A 46 -11.86 -2.84 12.67
CA ASP A 46 -12.28 -2.51 11.30
C ASP A 46 -11.37 -1.46 10.63
N ALA A 47 -10.06 -1.47 10.93
CA ALA A 47 -9.12 -0.59 10.23
C ALA A 47 -9.29 -0.78 8.71
N ALA A 48 -9.56 0.31 7.99
CA ALA A 48 -9.86 0.28 6.56
C ALA A 48 -8.72 -0.42 5.80
N LEU A 49 -9.00 -1.64 5.33
CA LEU A 49 -8.01 -2.44 4.64
C LEU A 49 -7.74 -1.86 3.26
N SER A 50 -6.45 -1.70 2.94
CA SER A 50 -6.03 -1.36 1.58
C SER A 50 -5.97 -2.64 0.75
N TRP A 51 -6.89 -2.78 -0.20
CA TRP A 51 -6.93 -3.92 -1.11
C TRP A 51 -6.04 -3.69 -2.33
N LEU A 52 -5.27 -4.70 -2.71
CA LEU A 52 -4.49 -4.74 -3.95
C LEU A 52 -4.97 -5.90 -4.82
N SER A 53 -5.42 -5.58 -6.03
CA SER A 53 -5.95 -6.56 -6.99
C SER A 53 -5.03 -6.72 -8.20
N LEU A 54 -4.74 -7.97 -8.57
CA LEU A 54 -4.06 -8.30 -9.83
C LEU A 54 -5.12 -8.66 -10.89
N ILE A 55 -5.22 -7.87 -11.95
CA ILE A 55 -6.18 -8.07 -13.03
C ILE A 55 -5.41 -8.44 -14.31
N HIS A 56 -5.87 -9.48 -15.00
CA HIS A 56 -5.32 -9.92 -16.28
C HIS A 56 -6.43 -10.36 -17.24
N ARG A 57 -6.09 -10.48 -18.53
CA ARG A 57 -7.03 -10.96 -19.55
C ARG A 57 -7.39 -12.44 -19.32
N ARG A 58 -8.65 -12.82 -19.55
CA ARG A 58 -9.14 -14.19 -19.37
C ARG A 58 -8.35 -15.23 -20.17
N PHE A 59 -7.97 -14.90 -21.40
CA PHE A 59 -7.22 -15.77 -22.32
C PHE A 59 -5.83 -15.19 -22.62
N GLU A 60 -5.10 -14.83 -21.56
CA GLU A 60 -3.73 -14.35 -21.69
C GLU A 60 -2.80 -15.47 -22.20
N LYS A 61 -2.00 -15.17 -23.23
CA LYS A 61 -1.13 -16.16 -23.90
C LYS A 61 0.36 -15.85 -23.71
N ALA A 62 0.72 -14.66 -23.23
CA ALA A 62 2.10 -14.29 -23.04
C ALA A 62 2.72 -15.11 -21.88
N PRO A 63 3.81 -15.89 -22.13
CA PRO A 63 4.40 -16.72 -21.10
C PRO A 63 4.97 -15.90 -19.94
N ALA A 64 5.44 -14.67 -20.21
CA ALA A 64 5.91 -13.75 -19.17
C ALA A 64 4.80 -13.36 -18.20
N VAL A 65 3.60 -13.06 -18.70
CA VAL A 65 2.45 -12.69 -17.86
C VAL A 65 1.98 -13.88 -17.03
N ALA A 66 1.92 -15.08 -17.62
CA ALA A 66 1.57 -16.29 -16.89
C ALA A 66 2.55 -16.57 -15.73
N ARG A 67 3.85 -16.43 -15.98
CA ARG A 67 4.89 -16.56 -14.94
C ARG A 67 4.76 -15.50 -13.85
N TYR A 68 4.50 -14.25 -14.22
CA TYR A 68 4.29 -13.17 -13.25
C TYR A 68 3.06 -13.43 -12.37
N ILE A 69 1.93 -13.85 -12.95
CA ILE A 69 0.73 -14.21 -12.19
C ILE A 69 1.04 -15.35 -11.21
N GLN A 70 1.78 -16.38 -11.65
CA GLN A 70 2.19 -17.48 -10.78
C GLN A 70 3.07 -16.99 -9.63
N GLN A 71 4.06 -16.14 -9.91
CA GLN A 71 4.94 -15.55 -8.91
C GLN A 71 4.15 -14.71 -7.89
N VAL A 72 3.25 -13.84 -8.35
CA VAL A 72 2.41 -13.02 -7.46
C VAL A 72 1.54 -13.91 -6.57
N LYS A 73 0.95 -15.00 -7.11
CA LYS A 73 0.16 -15.96 -6.30
C LYS A 73 0.99 -16.62 -5.20
N GLN A 74 2.23 -17.02 -5.50
CA GLN A 74 3.15 -17.61 -4.53
C GLN A 74 3.54 -16.60 -3.44
N SER A 75 3.91 -15.38 -3.85
CA SER A 75 4.31 -14.31 -2.93
C SER A 75 3.15 -13.81 -2.05
N ALA A 76 1.94 -13.68 -2.62
CA ALA A 76 0.75 -13.27 -1.88
C ALA A 76 0.29 -14.35 -0.89
N GLY A 77 0.40 -15.63 -1.26
CA GLY A 77 0.16 -16.76 -0.36
C GLY A 77 1.14 -16.77 0.82
N ALA A 78 2.43 -16.52 0.54
CA ALA A 78 3.45 -16.40 1.58
C ALA A 78 3.24 -15.17 2.50
N ALA A 79 2.75 -14.06 1.96
CA ALA A 79 2.44 -12.85 2.74
C ALA A 79 1.23 -13.05 3.67
N ARG A 80 0.20 -13.78 3.22
CA ARG A 80 -0.99 -14.11 4.05
C ARG A 80 -0.65 -14.98 5.25
N ASN A 81 0.39 -15.81 5.16
CA ASN A 81 0.77 -16.75 6.23
C ASN A 81 1.80 -16.15 7.22
N ARG A 82 2.06 -14.85 7.16
CA ARG A 82 3.00 -14.18 8.06
C ARG A 82 2.23 -13.66 9.28
N PRO A 83 2.54 -14.09 10.52
CA PRO A 83 1.87 -13.58 11.70
C PRO A 83 2.11 -12.07 11.83
N GLY A 84 1.04 -11.28 11.85
CA GLY A 84 1.08 -9.82 12.00
C GLY A 84 0.95 -9.00 10.71
N ALA A 85 0.50 -9.60 9.60
CA ALA A 85 -0.02 -8.85 8.45
C ALA A 85 -1.49 -8.46 8.64
#